data_AF-A0A9P5VLE0-F1
#
_entry.id   AF-A0A9P5VLE0-F1
#
_cell.length_a   1.000
_cell.length_b   1.000
_cell.length_c   1.000
_cell.angle_alpha   90.00
_cell.angle_beta   90.00
_cell.angle_gamma   90.00
#
_symmetry.space_group_name_H-M   'P 1'
#
loop_
_entity.id
_entity.type
_entity.pdbx_description
1 polymer ?
#
loop_
_entity_poly.entity_id
_entity_poly.type
_entity_poly.pdbx_seq_one_letter_code
_entity_poly.pdbx_strand_id
1 'polypeptide(L)' 'MNKLDADKGPQYVTGLVNIGNTCFMNSVLQALASLPSLQAYLLGRKELGHDLDSITLALCETVECMQ' A
#
# COMPACT_ATOMS: atom_id res chain seq x y z
N MET A 1 -26.74 19.73 -21.10
CA MET A 1 -26.07 20.12 -19.84
C MET A 1 -25.23 18.95 -19.37
N ASN A 2 -23.91 19.03 -19.57
CA ASN A 2 -22.95 18.04 -19.09
C ASN A 2 -22.79 18.21 -17.57
N LYS A 3 -23.03 17.14 -16.79
CA LYS A 3 -22.64 17.09 -15.38
C LYS A 3 -21.17 16.69 -15.32
N LEU A 4 -20.32 17.69 -15.28
CA LEU A 4 -18.89 17.58 -15.04
C LEU A 4 -18.65 17.35 -13.54
N ASP A 5 -17.69 16.46 -13.31
CA ASP A 5 -16.82 16.34 -12.14
C ASP A 5 -17.46 15.87 -10.82
N ALA A 6 -17.49 14.54 -10.66
CA ALA A 6 -17.46 13.93 -9.34
C ALA A 6 -16.14 14.35 -8.67
N ASP A 7 -16.22 15.34 -7.79
CA ASP A 7 -15.17 15.78 -6.88
C ASP A 7 -14.69 14.58 -6.06
N LYS A 8 -13.65 13.89 -6.55
CA LYS A 8 -12.90 12.93 -5.75
C LYS A 8 -12.02 13.76 -4.82
N GLY A 9 -12.59 14.15 -3.69
CA GLY A 9 -11.84 14.78 -2.60
C GLY A 9 -10.56 14.00 -2.27
N PRO A 10 -9.58 14.63 -1.61
CA PRO A 10 -8.27 14.02 -1.38
C PRO A 10 -8.44 12.65 -0.70
N GLN A 11 -7.98 11.60 -1.36
CA GLN A 11 -7.91 10.25 -0.80
C GLN A 11 -6.82 10.27 0.27
N TYR A 12 -7.22 10.44 1.53
CA TYR A 12 -6.29 10.42 2.66
C TYR A 12 -5.74 9.01 2.83
N VAL A 13 -4.42 8.85 2.78
CA VAL A 13 -3.75 7.59 3.12
C VAL A 13 -3.86 7.36 4.62
N THR A 14 -4.33 6.19 5.03
CA THR A 14 -4.45 5.81 6.44
C THR A 14 -3.06 5.70 7.07
N GLY A 15 -2.87 6.31 8.24
CA GLY A 15 -1.59 6.24 8.98
C GLY A 15 -1.39 4.89 9.69
N LEU A 16 -0.13 4.54 9.97
CA LEU A 16 0.21 3.36 10.76
C LEU A 16 0.32 3.68 12.25
N VAL A 17 -0.23 2.79 13.10
CA VAL A 17 -0.07 2.86 14.55
C VAL A 17 1.39 2.61 14.93
N ASN A 18 1.98 3.49 15.73
CA ASN A 18 3.32 3.27 16.29
C ASN A 18 3.19 2.43 17.56
N ILE A 19 3.82 1.25 17.58
CA ILE A 19 3.78 0.30 18.71
C ILE A 19 5.04 0.39 19.59
N GLY A 20 5.73 1.54 19.56
CA GLY A 20 6.96 1.80 20.29
C GLY A 20 8.20 1.47 19.46
N ASN A 21 9.03 2.48 19.18
CA ASN A 21 10.22 2.38 18.31
C ASN A 21 9.96 1.88 16.87
N THR A 22 8.71 1.79 16.42
CA THR A 22 8.39 1.37 15.04
C THR A 22 8.17 2.53 14.07
N CYS A 23 8.28 3.79 14.51
CA CYS A 23 8.07 4.94 13.63
C CYS A 23 9.01 4.94 12.41
N PHE A 24 10.24 4.45 12.55
CA PHE A 24 11.15 4.25 11.42
C PHE A 24 10.54 3.28 10.39
N MET A 25 10.13 2.09 10.85
CA MET A 25 9.49 1.09 10.00
C MET A 25 8.21 1.64 9.35
N ASN A 26 7.37 2.34 10.13
CA ASN A 26 6.13 2.94 9.63
C ASN A 26 6.42 3.93 8.49
N SER A 27 7.46 4.77 8.63
CA SER A 27 7.84 5.73 7.58
C SER A 27 8.34 5.04 6.30
N VAL A 28 9.09 3.94 6.44
CA VAL A 28 9.57 3.14 5.30
C VAL A 28 8.41 2.45 4.60
N LEU A 29 7.48 1.84 5.34
CA LEU A 29 6.31 1.16 4.79
C LEU A 29 5.41 2.14 4.03
N GLN A 30 5.17 3.33 4.58
CA GLN A 30 4.41 4.39 3.91
C GLN A 30 5.11 4.89 2.64
N ALA A 31 6.43 5.04 2.65
CA ALA A 31 7.20 5.41 1.46
C ALA A 31 7.12 4.33 0.38
N LEU A 32 7.24 3.05 0.74
CA LEU A 32 7.12 1.93 -0.20
C LEU A 32 5.70 1.82 -0.77
N ALA A 33 4.68 1.99 0.08
CA ALA A 33 3.28 1.97 -0.34
C ALA A 33 2.95 3.11 -1.32
N SER A 34 3.69 4.22 -1.29
CA SER A 34 3.51 5.32 -2.24
C SER A 34 4.02 5.03 -3.66
N LEU A 35 4.64 3.86 -3.91
CA LEU A 35 5.25 3.49 -5.20
C LEU A 35 4.31 2.61 -6.04
N PRO A 36 3.66 3.13 -7.10
CA PRO A 36 2.73 2.34 -7.92
C PRO A 36 3.39 1.14 -8.61
N SER A 37 4.67 1.27 -8.96
CA SER A 37 5.45 0.18 -9.57
C SER A 37 5.66 -1.00 -8.61
N LEU A 38 5.85 -0.72 -7.32
CA LEU A 38 5.98 -1.77 -6.31
C LEU A 38 4.63 -2.44 -6.06
N GLN A 39 3.55 -1.68 -5.99
CA GLN A 39 2.19 -2.23 -5.86
C GLN A 39 1.88 -3.19 -7.01
N ALA A 40 2.12 -2.77 -8.26
CA ALA A 40 1.89 -3.62 -9.44
C ALA A 40 2.75 -4.89 -9.42
N TYR A 41 3.99 -4.79 -8.97
CA TYR A 41 4.88 -5.95 -8.83
C TYR A 41 4.38 -6.95 -7.79
N LEU A 42 3.96 -6.48 -6.61
CA LEU A 42 3.46 -7.34 -5.53
C LEU A 42 2.15 -8.04 -5.93
N LEU A 43 1.23 -7.31 -6.57
CA LEU A 43 0.00 -7.88 -7.10
C LEU A 43 0.28 -8.96 -8.14
N GLY A 44 1.16 -8.68 -9.11
CA GLY A 44 1.54 -9.67 -10.11
C GLY A 44 2.16 -10.93 -9.51
N ARG A 45 2.99 -10.80 -8.46
CA ARG A 45 3.53 -11.96 -7.75
C ARG A 45 2.46 -12.79 -7.04
N LYS A 46 1.46 -12.13 -6.45
CA LYS A 46 0.32 -12.78 -5.78
C LYS A 46 -0.56 -13.52 -6.78
N GLU A 47 -0.84 -12.93 -7.94
CA GLU A 47 -1.68 -13.51 -9.00
C GLU A 47 -1.01 -14.69 -9.73
N LEU A 48 0.32 -14.66 -9.88
CA LEU A 48 1.07 -15.75 -10.53
C LEU A 48 1.16 -17.02 -9.69
N GLY A 49 0.60 -17.02 -8.46
CA GLY A 49 0.62 -18.19 -7.57
C GLY A 49 2.03 -18.58 -7.13
N HIS A 50 2.99 -17.64 -7.20
CA HIS A 50 4.33 -17.88 -6.68
C HIS A 50 4.27 -17.97 -5.16
N ASP A 51 4.97 -18.94 -4.59
CA ASP A 51 5.13 -19.05 -3.14
C ASP A 51 5.84 -17.79 -2.65
N LEU A 52 5.11 -16.91 -1.98
CA LEU A 52 5.66 -15.69 -1.39
C LEU A 52 6.29 -16.08 -0.07
N ASP A 53 7.56 -15.71 0.12
CA ASP A 53 8.14 -15.77 1.45
C ASP A 53 7.32 -14.87 2.41
N SER A 54 7.38 -15.21 3.70
CA SER A 54 6.54 -14.56 4.71
C SER A 54 6.71 -13.04 4.78
N ILE A 55 7.89 -12.52 4.42
CA ILE A 55 8.16 -11.08 4.42
C ILE A 55 7.50 -10.42 3.22
N THR A 56 7.65 -11.00 2.03
CA THR A 56 7.00 -10.48 0.82
C THR A 56 5.47 -10.49 0.93
N LEU A 57 4.90 -11.55 1.53
CA LEU A 57 3.46 -11.62 1.79
C LEU A 57 3.01 -10.52 2.76
N ALA A 58 3.70 -10.36 3.89
CA ALA A 58 3.37 -9.34 4.88
C ALA A 58 3.47 -7.91 4.30
N LEU A 59 4.47 -7.65 3.44
CA LEU A 59 4.58 -6.38 2.73
C LEU A 59 3.41 -6.15 1.77
N CYS A 60 3.00 -7.18 1.02
CA CYS A 60 1.86 -7.11 0.11
C CYS A 60 0.57 -6.74 0.86
N GLU A 61 0.25 -7.47 1.94
CA GLU A 61 -0.93 -7.20 2.77
C GLU A 61 -0.89 -5.81 3.41
N THR A 62 0.29 -5.37 3.85
CA THR A 62 0.47 -4.05 4.45
C THR A 62 0.21 -2.94 3.44
N VAL A 63 0.71 -3.08 2.21
CA VAL A 63 0.51 -2.10 1.14
C VAL A 63 -0.94 -2.06 0.67
N GLU A 64 -1.62 -3.22 0.58
CA GLU A 64 -3.05 -3.31 0.28
C GLU A 64 -3.92 -2.59 1.33
N CYS A 65 -3.57 -2.68 2.61
CA CYS A 65 -4.30 -2.01 3.70
C CYS A 65 -4.16 -0.47 3.72
N MET A 66 -3.25 0.10 2.93
CA MET A 66 -2.98 1.56 2.91
C MET A 66 -3.67 2.31 1.76
N GLN A 67 -4.36 1.59 0.86
CA GLN A 67 -5.08 2.16 -0.30
C GLN A 67 -6.51 2.58 0.07
#